data_AF-A0A7C2ZGE0-F1
#
_entry.id   AF-A0A7C2ZGE0-F1
#
_cell.length_a   1.000
_cell.length_b   1.000
_cell.length_c   1.000
_cell.angle_alpha   90.00
_cell.angle_beta   90.00
_cell.angle_gamma   90.00
#
_symmetry.space_group_name_H-M   'P 1'
#
loop_
_entity.id
_entity.type
_entity.pdbx_description
1 polymer ?
#
loop_
_entity_poly.entity_id
_entity_poly.type
_entity_poly.pdbx_seq_one_letter_code
_entity_poly.pdbx_strand_id
1 'polypeptide(L)'
;MFVKIMKTKDNIFSMSPRLEGITEQFERAKLFFNEAIQSTDKLDKFRRFVATIYFAGAIAEIMLDAAKNKEIKVSKNALKKILIAKLPRCMLVIKLRTHDFHRFGLLERAGMFMGGPVKLTASNGMVQVRYTAQGPVVTKTGNSKFEGQRPLLMCGDKVFDEEQGVYVSLQEVLSDYLTAVPEVIEEFRKLQGKK
;
A
#
# COMPACT_ATOMS: atom_id res chain seq x y z
N MET A 1 30.09 23.28 -46.54
CA MET A 1 30.83 22.48 -45.54
C MET A 1 29.77 21.93 -44.57
N PHE A 2 29.34 20.68 -44.75
CA PHE A 2 28.28 20.08 -43.93
C PHE A 2 28.87 19.48 -42.67
N VAL A 3 28.53 20.02 -41.50
CA VAL A 3 28.90 19.45 -40.20
C VAL A 3 28.07 18.19 -39.99
N LYS A 4 28.74 17.04 -40.14
CA LYS A 4 28.19 15.73 -39.81
C LYS A 4 28.13 15.64 -38.29
N ILE A 5 26.97 15.92 -37.70
CA ILE A 5 26.75 15.69 -36.27
C ILE A 5 26.86 14.19 -36.04
N MET A 6 28.00 13.75 -35.52
CA MET A 6 28.20 12.41 -35.00
C MET A 6 27.22 12.24 -33.84
N LYS A 7 26.17 11.45 -34.04
CA LYS A 7 25.39 10.91 -32.92
C LYS A 7 26.34 10.06 -32.09
N THR A 8 26.83 10.62 -30.98
CA THR A 8 27.43 9.82 -29.92
C THR A 8 26.39 8.78 -29.54
N LYS A 9 26.78 7.50 -29.64
CA LYS A 9 26.05 6.39 -29.03
C LYS A 9 26.24 6.50 -27.53
N ASP A 10 25.66 7.53 -26.93
CA ASP A 10 25.47 7.55 -25.50
C ASP A 10 24.39 6.51 -25.23
N ASN A 11 24.80 5.46 -24.52
CA ASN A 11 23.90 4.51 -23.86
C ASN A 11 23.01 5.30 -22.88
N ILE A 12 22.00 5.99 -23.40
CA ILE A 12 20.83 6.35 -22.63
C ILE A 12 20.14 5.01 -22.44
N PHE A 13 20.44 4.35 -21.31
CA PHE A 13 19.53 3.37 -20.74
C PHE A 13 18.21 4.11 -20.55
N SER A 14 17.34 4.13 -21.57
CA SER A 14 16.00 4.64 -21.39
C SER A 14 15.37 3.73 -20.36
N MET A 15 15.13 4.28 -19.16
CA MET A 15 14.37 3.56 -18.18
C MET A 15 13.03 3.22 -18.81
N SER A 16 12.50 2.04 -18.53
CA SER A 16 11.15 1.74 -19.00
C SER A 16 10.17 2.78 -18.41
N PRO A 17 9.11 3.18 -19.14
CA PRO A 17 8.10 4.11 -18.60
C PRO A 17 7.51 3.64 -17.27
N ARG A 18 7.49 2.32 -17.04
CA ARG A 18 7.08 1.73 -15.76
C ARG A 18 8.08 2.05 -14.64
N LEU A 19 9.39 1.92 -14.88
CA LEU A 19 10.42 2.28 -13.90
C LEU A 19 10.40 3.78 -13.62
N GLU A 20 10.24 4.61 -14.64
CA GLU A 20 10.10 6.06 -14.45
C GLU A 20 8.90 6.39 -13.57
N GLY A 21 7.73 5.81 -13.89
CA GLY A 21 6.53 5.98 -13.08
C GLY A 21 6.71 5.51 -11.64
N ILE A 22 7.33 4.35 -11.43
CA ILE A 22 7.63 3.81 -10.09
C ILE A 22 8.55 4.76 -9.30
N THR A 23 9.65 5.21 -9.91
CA THR A 23 10.60 6.13 -9.28
C THR A 23 9.92 7.45 -8.93
N GLU A 24 9.08 7.98 -9.82
CA GLU A 24 8.31 9.20 -9.55
C GLU A 24 7.36 9.02 -8.36
N GLN A 25 6.62 7.91 -8.30
CA GLN A 25 5.76 7.63 -7.14
C GLN A 25 6.58 7.53 -5.85
N PHE A 26 7.76 6.91 -5.90
CA PHE A 26 8.63 6.79 -4.73
C PHE A 26 9.13 8.16 -4.24
N GLU A 27 9.59 9.03 -5.13
CA GLU A 27 10.05 10.37 -4.74
C GLU A 27 8.90 11.23 -4.20
N ARG A 28 7.71 11.16 -4.79
CA ARG A 28 6.52 11.82 -4.26
C ARG A 28 6.13 11.29 -2.88
N ALA A 29 6.16 9.97 -2.69
CA ALA A 29 5.88 9.37 -1.39
C ALA A 29 6.85 9.86 -0.32
N LYS A 30 8.15 9.89 -0.62
CA LYS A 30 9.17 10.45 0.28
C LYS A 30 8.94 11.92 0.61
N LEU A 31 8.60 12.74 -0.38
CA LEU A 31 8.31 14.15 -0.17
C LEU A 31 7.19 14.33 0.87
N PHE A 32 6.02 13.73 0.63
CA PHE A 32 4.89 13.83 1.56
C PHE A 32 5.19 13.22 2.93
N PHE A 33 5.96 12.14 2.98
CA PHE A 33 6.36 11.52 4.24
C PHE A 33 7.23 12.46 5.08
N ASN A 34 8.23 13.10 4.46
CA ASN A 34 9.11 14.04 5.13
C ASN A 34 8.35 15.29 5.60
N GLU A 35 7.47 15.84 4.75
CA GLU A 35 6.60 16.95 5.13
C GLU A 35 5.66 16.57 6.27
N ALA A 36 5.14 15.34 6.28
CA ALA A 36 4.31 14.82 7.38
C ALA A 36 5.09 14.80 8.69
N ILE A 37 6.33 14.30 8.69
CA ILE A 37 7.18 14.26 9.89
C ILE A 37 7.44 15.66 10.43
N GLN A 38 7.72 16.62 9.54
CA GLN A 38 8.04 18.01 9.89
C GLN A 38 6.81 18.81 10.33
N SER A 39 5.61 18.39 9.97
CA SER A 39 4.38 19.10 10.33
C SER A 39 4.09 19.00 11.84
N THR A 40 3.81 20.16 12.44
CA THR A 40 3.39 20.30 13.84
C THR A 40 1.87 20.28 14.00
N ASP A 41 1.13 20.61 12.94
CA ASP A 41 -0.32 20.50 12.92
C ASP A 41 -0.73 19.03 12.72
N LYS A 42 -1.56 18.53 13.64
CA LYS A 42 -1.91 17.11 13.69
C LYS A 42 -2.72 16.66 12.47
N LEU A 43 -3.63 17.51 12.00
CA LEU A 43 -4.52 17.20 10.89
C LEU A 43 -3.76 17.26 9.56
N ASP A 44 -2.90 18.25 9.37
CA ASP A 44 -1.99 18.35 8.23
C ASP A 44 -1.01 17.18 8.20
N LYS A 45 -0.39 16.82 9.33
CA LYS A 45 0.44 15.61 9.46
C LYS A 45 -0.32 14.35 9.02
N PHE A 46 -1.54 14.16 9.52
CA PHE A 46 -2.38 13.02 9.13
C PHE A 46 -2.67 13.03 7.61
N ARG A 47 -3.10 14.16 7.06
CA ARG A 47 -3.38 14.31 5.62
C ARG A 47 -2.17 14.02 4.75
N ARG A 48 -0.98 14.42 5.17
CA ARG A 48 0.27 14.13 4.45
C ARG A 48 0.63 12.65 4.51
N PHE A 49 0.46 11.98 5.65
CA PHE A 49 0.60 10.52 5.70
C PHE A 49 -0.41 9.81 4.80
N VAL A 50 -1.66 10.28 4.75
CA VAL A 50 -2.65 9.77 3.79
C VAL A 50 -2.17 9.99 2.35
N ALA A 51 -1.67 11.18 2.00
CA ALA A 51 -1.10 11.44 0.69
C ALA A 51 0.08 10.50 0.36
N THR A 52 0.97 10.23 1.32
CA THR A 52 2.05 9.25 1.17
C THR A 52 1.51 7.86 0.80
N ILE A 53 0.42 7.39 1.42
CA ILE A 53 -0.20 6.09 1.14
C ILE A 53 -0.62 5.97 -0.34
N TYR A 54 -1.12 7.05 -0.95
CA TYR A 54 -1.50 7.03 -2.37
C TYR A 54 -0.31 6.69 -3.27
N PHE A 55 0.79 7.40 -3.09
CA PHE A 55 2.00 7.21 -3.88
C PHE A 55 2.70 5.88 -3.53
N ALA A 56 2.78 5.53 -2.25
CA ALA A 56 3.37 4.28 -1.78
C ALA A 56 2.62 3.05 -2.33
N GLY A 57 1.29 3.05 -2.28
CA GLY A 57 0.46 1.97 -2.84
C GLY A 57 0.56 1.86 -4.36
N ALA A 58 0.71 3.00 -5.06
CA ALA A 58 0.85 3.02 -6.52
C ALA A 58 2.11 2.28 -7.00
N ILE A 59 3.20 2.29 -6.23
CA ILE A 59 4.44 1.58 -6.56
C ILE A 59 4.17 0.08 -6.79
N ALA A 60 3.58 -0.59 -5.79
CA ALA A 60 3.28 -2.02 -5.87
C ALA A 60 2.24 -2.33 -6.96
N GLU A 61 1.24 -1.44 -7.14
CA GLU A 61 0.23 -1.62 -8.17
C GLU A 61 0.81 -1.52 -9.58
N ILE A 62 1.67 -0.54 -9.88
CA ILE A 62 2.32 -0.42 -11.19
C ILE A 62 3.13 -1.68 -11.49
N MET A 63 3.87 -2.20 -10.51
CA MET A 63 4.64 -3.44 -10.68
C MET A 63 3.73 -4.64 -10.96
N LEU A 64 2.65 -4.79 -10.19
CA LEU A 64 1.66 -5.87 -10.36
C LEU A 64 0.92 -5.79 -11.70
N ASP A 65 0.67 -4.58 -12.20
CA ASP A 65 0.00 -4.36 -13.47
C ASP A 65 0.94 -4.65 -14.65
N ALA A 66 2.22 -4.32 -14.54
CA ALA A 66 3.24 -4.74 -15.50
C ALA A 66 3.33 -6.28 -15.59
N ALA A 67 3.28 -6.99 -14.46
CA ALA A 67 3.23 -8.46 -14.43
C ALA A 67 1.94 -9.02 -15.05
N LYS A 68 0.79 -8.39 -14.79
CA LYS A 68 -0.50 -8.75 -15.38
C LYS A 68 -0.46 -8.64 -16.91
N ASN A 69 0.18 -7.60 -17.42
CA ASN A 69 0.29 -7.32 -18.86
C ASN A 69 1.47 -8.04 -19.53
N LYS A 70 2.16 -8.94 -18.81
CA LYS A 70 3.34 -9.68 -19.31
C LYS A 70 4.47 -8.78 -19.79
N GLU A 71 4.60 -7.59 -19.19
CA GLU A 71 5.70 -6.64 -19.45
C GLU A 71 6.99 -7.03 -18.71
N ILE A 72 6.92 -8.03 -17.81
CA ILE A 72 8.06 -8.58 -17.06
C ILE A 72 8.04 -10.12 -17.09
N LYS A 73 9.15 -10.74 -16.70
CA LYS A 73 9.39 -12.20 -16.80
C LYS A 73 8.58 -13.09 -15.85
N VAL A 74 7.92 -12.51 -14.83
CA VAL A 74 7.22 -13.27 -13.79
C VAL A 74 5.72 -13.02 -13.82
N SER A 75 4.94 -14.01 -13.42
CA SER A 75 3.48 -13.86 -13.30
C SER A 75 3.11 -12.88 -12.18
N LYS A 76 1.91 -12.29 -12.28
CA LYS A 76 1.35 -11.42 -11.22
C LYS A 76 1.36 -12.09 -9.85
N ASN A 77 1.04 -13.38 -9.76
CA ASN A 77 1.00 -14.11 -8.49
C ASN A 77 2.39 -14.33 -7.91
N ALA A 78 3.39 -14.62 -8.76
CA ALA A 78 4.78 -14.74 -8.33
C ALA A 78 5.32 -13.38 -7.84
N LEU A 79 5.07 -12.31 -8.61
CA LEU A 79 5.47 -10.97 -8.21
C LEU A 79 4.79 -10.54 -6.90
N LYS A 80 3.50 -10.82 -6.72
CA LYS A 80 2.80 -10.51 -5.46
C LYS A 80 3.48 -11.16 -4.25
N LYS A 81 3.95 -12.40 -4.37
CA LYS A 81 4.71 -13.07 -3.29
C LYS A 81 6.05 -12.38 -3.01
N ILE A 82 6.77 -11.97 -4.06
CA ILE A 82 8.02 -11.21 -3.94
C ILE A 82 7.77 -9.89 -3.19
N LEU A 83 6.75 -9.13 -3.61
CA LEU A 83 6.42 -7.85 -2.98
C LEU A 83 6.03 -8.03 -1.51
N ILE A 84 5.21 -9.02 -1.17
CA ILE A 84 4.83 -9.29 0.22
C ILE A 84 6.05 -9.65 1.07
N ALA A 85 7.01 -10.41 0.52
CA ALA A 85 8.20 -10.82 1.25
C ALA A 85 9.19 -9.66 1.48
N LYS A 86 9.22 -8.66 0.60
CA LYS A 86 10.25 -7.62 0.59
C LYS A 86 9.76 -6.22 0.94
N LEU A 87 8.47 -5.94 0.79
CA LEU A 87 7.86 -4.68 1.19
C LEU A 87 7.04 -4.92 2.46
N PRO A 88 7.55 -4.50 3.63
CA PRO A 88 6.82 -4.62 4.90
C PRO A 88 5.43 -4.02 4.78
N ARG A 89 4.41 -4.78 5.20
CA ARG A 89 3.01 -4.34 5.22
C ARG A 89 2.49 -3.87 3.84
N CYS A 90 3.03 -4.41 2.75
CA CYS A 90 2.60 -4.09 1.38
C CYS A 90 1.08 -4.20 1.18
N MET A 91 0.49 -5.30 1.67
CA MET A 91 -0.95 -5.51 1.53
C MET A 91 -1.76 -4.52 2.37
N LEU A 92 -1.24 -4.08 3.51
CA LEU A 92 -1.86 -3.05 4.34
C LEU A 92 -1.83 -1.70 3.62
N VAL A 93 -0.70 -1.28 3.04
CA VAL A 93 -0.60 -0.03 2.26
C VAL A 93 -1.61 -0.02 1.09
N ILE A 94 -1.70 -1.11 0.33
CA ILE A 94 -2.70 -1.24 -0.76
C ILE A 94 -4.13 -1.18 -0.22
N LYS A 95 -4.40 -1.83 0.93
CA LYS A 95 -5.71 -1.80 1.60
C LYS A 95 -6.08 -0.37 2.02
N LEU A 96 -5.15 0.36 2.64
CA LEU A 96 -5.35 1.74 3.09
C LEU A 96 -5.70 2.65 1.92
N ARG A 97 -4.94 2.59 0.82
CA ARG A 97 -5.22 3.35 -0.41
C ARG A 97 -6.60 3.03 -0.98
N THR A 98 -6.95 1.74 -1.04
CA THR A 98 -8.26 1.29 -1.55
C THR A 98 -9.41 1.87 -0.71
N HIS A 99 -9.28 1.86 0.62
CA HIS A 99 -10.31 2.40 1.51
C HIS A 99 -10.43 3.90 1.42
N ASP A 100 -9.33 4.63 1.31
CA ASP A 100 -9.42 6.07 1.18
C ASP A 100 -10.04 6.47 -0.17
N PHE A 101 -9.54 5.91 -1.26
CA PHE A 101 -9.99 6.21 -2.62
C PHE A 101 -11.48 5.89 -2.84
N HIS A 102 -11.97 4.77 -2.31
CA HIS A 102 -13.35 4.33 -2.54
C HIS A 102 -14.34 4.74 -1.45
N ARG A 103 -13.87 5.10 -0.25
CA ARG A 103 -14.75 5.18 0.93
C ARG A 103 -14.44 6.33 1.88
N PHE A 104 -13.49 7.21 1.55
CA PHE A 104 -13.00 8.25 2.45
C PHE A 104 -12.70 7.69 3.84
N GLY A 105 -12.14 6.47 3.87
CA GLY A 105 -12.07 5.66 5.07
C GLY A 105 -10.94 6.07 6.02
N LEU A 106 -9.95 6.83 5.54
CA LEU A 106 -8.87 7.35 6.36
C LEU A 106 -9.21 8.75 6.84
N LEU A 107 -9.94 8.81 7.95
CA LEU A 107 -10.25 10.06 8.64
C LEU A 107 -9.53 10.07 9.98
N GLU A 108 -9.01 11.22 10.38
CA GLU A 108 -8.56 11.41 11.75
C GLU A 108 -9.80 11.36 12.67
N ARG A 109 -9.82 10.45 13.64
CA ARG A 109 -10.95 10.30 14.56
C ARG A 109 -10.47 9.95 15.96
N ALA A 110 -11.24 10.36 16.97
CA ALA A 110 -11.05 9.87 18.33
C ALA A 110 -11.66 8.46 18.47
N GLY A 111 -10.96 7.57 19.18
CA GLY A 111 -11.44 6.22 19.49
C GLY A 111 -11.31 5.23 18.33
N MET A 112 -12.05 4.12 18.45
CA MET A 112 -12.04 3.04 17.46
C MET A 112 -13.01 3.33 16.32
N PHE A 113 -12.55 3.11 15.10
CA PHE A 113 -13.35 3.22 13.89
C PHE A 113 -13.21 1.97 13.04
N MET A 114 -14.33 1.54 12.46
CA MET A 114 -14.33 0.52 11.42
C MET A 114 -14.95 1.08 10.13
N GLY A 115 -14.18 1.03 9.05
CA GLY A 115 -14.62 1.34 7.70
C GLY A 115 -14.78 0.10 6.82
N GLY A 116 -15.62 0.22 5.80
CA GLY A 116 -15.84 -0.83 4.78
C GLY A 116 -16.90 -1.88 5.14
N PRO A 117 -17.27 -2.72 4.16
CA PRO A 117 -18.40 -3.63 4.29
C PRO A 117 -18.04 -4.83 5.16
N VAL A 118 -18.96 -5.11 6.08
CA VAL A 118 -19.01 -6.34 6.86
C VAL A 118 -20.36 -6.97 6.60
N LYS A 119 -20.39 -8.24 6.22
CA LYS A 119 -21.62 -9.00 6.09
C LYS A 119 -21.78 -9.93 7.28
N LEU A 120 -22.86 -9.72 8.01
CA LEU A 120 -23.32 -10.57 9.11
C LEU A 120 -24.55 -11.33 8.63
N THR A 121 -24.49 -12.65 8.65
CA THR A 121 -25.65 -13.49 8.32
C THR A 121 -26.08 -14.23 9.59
N ALA A 122 -27.21 -13.84 10.16
CA ALA A 122 -27.81 -14.56 11.28
C ALA A 122 -28.54 -15.82 10.77
N SER A 123 -28.45 -16.91 11.53
CA SER A 123 -29.19 -18.16 11.33
C SER A 123 -29.63 -18.70 12.70
N ASN A 124 -29.72 -20.01 12.90
CA ASN A 124 -29.87 -20.60 14.23
C ASN A 124 -28.57 -20.36 15.01
N GLY A 125 -28.50 -19.26 15.76
CA GLY A 125 -27.34 -18.83 16.53
C GLY A 125 -27.09 -17.33 16.42
N MET A 126 -25.90 -16.89 16.84
CA MET A 126 -25.51 -15.48 16.90
C MET A 126 -24.22 -15.26 16.12
N VAL A 127 -24.10 -14.10 15.49
CA VAL A 127 -22.80 -13.55 15.08
C VAL A 127 -22.66 -12.16 15.66
N GLN A 128 -21.58 -11.94 16.39
CA GLN A 128 -21.21 -10.64 16.96
C GLN A 128 -19.78 -10.33 16.55
N VAL A 129 -19.53 -9.09 16.18
CA VAL A 129 -18.17 -8.59 15.99
C VAL A 129 -17.95 -7.45 16.97
N ARG A 130 -16.92 -7.58 17.79
CA ARG A 130 -16.45 -6.54 18.71
C ARG A 130 -15.07 -6.10 18.29
N TYR A 131 -14.82 -4.80 18.30
CA TYR A 131 -13.50 -4.25 18.05
C TYR A 131 -12.92 -3.84 19.39
N THR A 132 -11.69 -4.25 19.64
CA THR A 132 -11.00 -4.02 20.90
C THR A 132 -9.64 -3.39 20.64
N ALA A 133 -8.97 -2.95 21.70
CA ALA A 133 -7.58 -2.49 21.62
C ALA A 133 -6.61 -3.59 21.17
N GLN A 134 -7.02 -4.87 21.24
CA GLN A 134 -6.25 -6.03 20.79
C GLN A 134 -6.63 -6.48 19.38
N GLY A 135 -7.61 -5.82 18.75
CA GLY A 135 -8.10 -6.16 17.41
C GLY A 135 -9.57 -6.64 17.39
N PRO A 136 -10.04 -7.15 16.23
CA PRO A 136 -11.39 -7.62 16.06
C PRO A 136 -11.59 -9.00 16.72
N VAL A 137 -12.64 -9.12 17.52
CA VAL A 137 -13.12 -10.35 18.13
C VAL A 137 -14.44 -10.72 17.48
N VAL A 138 -14.48 -11.87 16.82
CA VAL A 138 -15.69 -12.42 16.19
C VAL A 138 -16.22 -13.56 17.05
N THR A 139 -17.40 -13.37 17.63
CA THR A 139 -18.12 -14.44 18.33
C THR A 139 -19.17 -15.01 17.38
N LYS A 140 -19.13 -16.31 17.13
CA LYS A 140 -20.12 -17.02 16.31
C LYS A 140 -20.65 -18.24 17.05
N THR A 141 -21.96 -18.42 17.04
CA THR A 141 -22.63 -19.66 17.49
C THR A 141 -23.55 -20.21 16.40
N GLY A 142 -23.76 -21.52 16.45
CA GLY A 142 -24.55 -22.24 15.45
C GLY A 142 -24.13 -21.97 14.00
N ASN A 143 -25.10 -21.74 13.12
CA ASN A 143 -24.87 -21.62 11.67
C ASN A 143 -24.68 -20.18 11.16
N SER A 144 -24.61 -19.18 12.04
CA SER A 144 -24.42 -17.77 11.66
C SER A 144 -23.07 -17.55 10.96
N LYS A 145 -22.92 -16.50 10.15
CA LYS A 145 -21.67 -16.24 9.38
C LYS A 145 -21.21 -14.80 9.52
N PHE A 146 -19.89 -14.62 9.57
CA PHE A 146 -19.20 -13.34 9.44
C PHE A 146 -18.35 -13.38 8.18
N GLU A 147 -18.52 -12.40 7.30
CA GLU A 147 -17.71 -12.21 6.11
C GLU A 147 -17.21 -10.75 6.09
N GLY A 148 -15.96 -10.54 6.52
CA GLY A 148 -15.28 -9.25 6.41
C GLY A 148 -14.79 -9.02 4.98
N GLN A 149 -15.32 -8.02 4.29
CA GLN A 149 -14.84 -7.64 2.95
C GLN A 149 -13.72 -6.60 3.05
N ARG A 150 -12.62 -7.03 3.69
CA ARG A 150 -11.45 -6.21 4.07
C ARG A 150 -11.85 -4.99 4.92
N PRO A 151 -12.46 -5.17 6.11
CA PRO A 151 -12.75 -4.03 6.98
C PRO A 151 -11.46 -3.26 7.32
N LEU A 152 -11.52 -1.94 7.36
CA LEU A 152 -10.44 -1.08 7.85
C LEU A 152 -10.71 -0.80 9.32
N LEU A 153 -9.82 -1.24 10.20
CA LEU A 153 -9.91 -0.96 11.63
C LEU A 153 -8.85 0.07 12.01
N MET A 154 -9.28 1.13 12.67
CA MET A 154 -8.45 2.25 13.10
C MET A 154 -8.68 2.57 14.56
N CYS A 155 -7.65 3.07 15.22
CA CYS A 155 -7.70 3.62 16.57
C CYS A 155 -6.83 4.87 16.61
N GLY A 156 -7.45 6.05 16.51
CA GLY A 156 -6.69 7.30 16.30
C GLY A 156 -5.96 7.31 14.96
N ASP A 157 -4.65 7.51 15.01
CA ASP A 157 -3.71 7.50 13.87
C ASP A 157 -3.12 6.10 13.58
N LYS A 158 -3.57 5.08 14.32
CA LYS A 158 -3.13 3.70 14.13
C LYS A 158 -4.13 2.90 13.32
N VAL A 159 -3.60 1.98 12.53
CA VAL A 159 -4.35 1.03 11.69
C VAL A 159 -4.05 -0.38 12.17
N PHE A 160 -5.04 -1.27 12.14
CA PHE A 160 -4.85 -2.66 12.52
C PHE A 160 -4.22 -3.45 11.37
N ASP A 161 -3.02 -3.98 11.62
CA ASP A 161 -2.34 -4.93 10.77
C ASP A 161 -2.86 -6.34 11.07
N GLU A 162 -3.76 -6.83 10.20
CA GLU A 162 -4.37 -8.15 10.35
C GLU A 162 -3.35 -9.30 10.25
N GLU A 163 -2.23 -9.11 9.56
CA GLU A 163 -1.20 -10.14 9.41
C GLU A 163 -0.40 -10.31 10.71
N GLN A 164 -0.18 -9.21 11.42
CA GLN A 164 0.59 -9.20 12.67
C GLN A 164 -0.26 -9.17 13.94
N GLY A 165 -1.57 -8.91 13.82
CA GLY A 165 -2.49 -8.83 14.96
C GLY A 165 -2.27 -7.62 15.85
N VAL A 166 -1.73 -6.51 15.32
CA VAL A 166 -1.34 -5.32 16.10
C VAL A 166 -1.81 -4.02 15.45
N TYR A 167 -1.98 -2.98 16.28
CA TYR A 167 -2.18 -1.62 15.80
C TYR A 167 -0.83 -0.93 15.59
N VAL A 168 -0.61 -0.43 14.38
CA VAL A 168 0.62 0.26 13.97
C VAL A 168 0.30 1.67 13.50
N SER A 169 1.16 2.63 13.79
CA SER A 169 0.98 4.01 13.32
C SER A 169 1.15 4.11 11.81
N LEU A 170 0.48 5.07 11.16
CA LEU A 170 0.72 5.34 9.74
C LEU A 170 2.20 5.65 9.46
N GLN A 171 2.87 6.35 10.38
CA GLN A 171 4.29 6.66 10.27
C GLN A 171 5.15 5.40 10.23
N GLU A 172 4.96 4.45 11.15
CA GLU A 172 5.71 3.17 11.16
C GLU A 172 5.46 2.38 9.87
N VAL A 173 4.19 2.23 9.48
CA VAL A 173 3.83 1.49 8.25
C VAL A 173 4.54 2.08 7.04
N LEU A 174 4.52 3.40 6.89
CA LEU A 174 5.10 4.09 5.74
C LEU A 174 6.62 4.13 5.80
N SER A 175 7.21 4.31 6.98
CA SER A 175 8.66 4.30 7.17
C SER A 175 9.25 2.96 6.74
N ASP A 176 8.75 1.86 7.32
CA ASP A 176 9.23 0.51 7.01
C ASP A 176 9.06 0.17 5.52
N TYR A 177 7.91 0.53 4.96
CA TYR A 177 7.62 0.32 3.54
C TYR A 177 8.58 1.10 2.65
N LEU A 178 8.71 2.42 2.85
CA LEU A 178 9.52 3.30 1.99
C LEU A 178 11.02 3.00 2.09
N THR A 179 11.51 2.57 3.26
CA THR A 179 12.90 2.12 3.42
C THR A 179 13.21 0.89 2.55
N ALA A 180 12.24 -0.01 2.36
CA ALA A 180 12.42 -1.22 1.57
C ALA A 180 12.20 -1.03 0.06
N VAL A 181 11.54 0.05 -0.37
CA VAL A 181 11.21 0.31 -1.78
C VAL A 181 12.44 0.28 -2.72
N PRO A 182 13.60 0.90 -2.41
CA PRO A 182 14.74 0.92 -3.33
C PRO A 182 15.19 -0.48 -3.77
N GLU A 183 15.25 -1.44 -2.85
CA GLU A 183 15.64 -2.82 -3.18
C GLU A 183 14.63 -3.46 -4.14
N VAL A 184 13.34 -3.21 -3.92
CA VAL A 184 12.26 -3.76 -4.73
C VAL A 184 12.23 -3.14 -6.13
N ILE A 185 12.57 -1.85 -6.27
CA ILE A 185 12.74 -1.19 -7.57
C ILE A 185 13.86 -1.87 -8.36
N GLU A 186 15.00 -2.15 -7.72
CA GLU A 186 16.12 -2.84 -8.36
C GLU A 186 15.76 -4.27 -8.78
N GLU A 187 15.01 -4.99 -7.96
CA GLU A 187 14.50 -6.30 -8.31
C GLU A 187 13.54 -6.23 -9.50
N PHE A 188 12.60 -5.29 -9.49
CA PHE A 188 11.69 -5.06 -10.60
C PHE A 188 12.44 -4.76 -11.90
N ARG A 189 13.49 -3.91 -11.85
CA ARG A 189 14.35 -3.61 -13.01
C ARG A 189 14.96 -4.88 -13.61
N LYS A 190 15.46 -5.81 -12.78
CA LYS A 190 16.02 -7.09 -13.25
C LYS A 190 14.97 -7.98 -13.94
N LEU A 191 13.71 -7.89 -13.51
CA LEU A 191 12.60 -8.65 -14.07
C LEU A 191 12.09 -8.12 -15.42
N GLN A 192 12.37 -6.87 -15.78
CA GLN A 192 11.91 -6.27 -17.04
C GLN A 192 12.57 -6.84 -18.30
N GLY A 193 13.68 -7.58 -18.16
CA GLY A 193 14.45 -8.09 -19.29
C GLY A 193 15.15 -6.99 -20.08
N LYS A 194 16.24 -7.35 -20.77
CA LYS A 194 16.77 -6.49 -21.84
C LYS A 194 15.81 -6.65 -23.02
N LYS A 195 15.13 -5.58 -23.42
CA LYS A 195 14.57 -5.51 -24.78
C LYS A 195 15.71 -5.36 -25.77
#